data_AF-A0A223S076-F1
#
_entry.id   AF-A0A223S076-F1
#
_cell.length_a   1.000
_cell.length_b   1.000
_cell.length_c   1.000
_cell.angle_alpha   90.00
_cell.angle_beta   90.00
_cell.angle_gamma   90.00
#
_symmetry.space_group_name_H-M   'P 1'
#
loop_
_entity.id
_entity.type
_entity.pdbx_description
1 polymer ?
#
loop_
_entity_poly.entity_id
_entity_poly.type
_entity_poly.pdbx_seq_one_letter_code
_entity_poly.pdbx_strand_id
1 'polypeptide(L)'
;MSRIDHHAVIRVLHAIAADDPDRVDPRAATRGCRYVSHGHPQCLAAEVLVRLGVPVRSVAQLDREQRGRPIELAASKHPAVRSLTGPARELLDFVQSIQDGGRTWGDAVAWATDPRSLRTLRWTEAGR
;
A
#
# COMPACT_ATOMS: atom_id res chain seq x y z
N MET A 1 12.92 -15.99 5.60
CA MET A 1 11.95 -14.95 6.01
C MET A 1 10.58 -15.36 5.49
N SER A 2 9.57 -15.43 6.36
CA SER A 2 8.19 -15.61 5.93
C SER A 2 7.77 -14.40 5.08
N ARG A 3 6.98 -14.64 4.02
CA ARG A 3 6.43 -13.56 3.21
C ARG A 3 5.38 -12.78 4.02
N ILE A 4 5.28 -11.50 3.76
CA ILE A 4 4.22 -10.62 4.30
C ILE A 4 2.91 -10.99 3.58
N ASP A 5 1.93 -11.48 4.32
CA ASP A 5 0.60 -11.80 3.81
C ASP A 5 -0.41 -10.66 4.00
N HIS A 6 -1.61 -10.85 3.42
CA HIS A 6 -2.66 -9.84 3.45
C HIS A 6 -3.24 -9.62 4.86
N HIS A 7 -3.22 -10.61 5.75
CA HIS A 7 -3.68 -10.43 7.14
C HIS A 7 -2.75 -9.51 7.91
N ALA A 8 -1.43 -9.64 7.71
CA ALA A 8 -0.45 -8.73 8.29
C ALA A 8 -0.67 -7.29 7.79
N VAL A 9 -0.96 -7.12 6.49
CA VAL A 9 -1.30 -5.82 5.89
C VAL A 9 -2.57 -5.23 6.52
N ILE A 10 -3.67 -5.98 6.60
CA ILE A 10 -4.94 -5.53 7.21
C ILE A 10 -4.74 -5.06 8.65
N ARG A 11 -4.00 -5.82 9.46
CA ARG A 11 -3.72 -5.44 10.85
C ARG A 11 -2.98 -4.11 10.95
N VAL A 12 -1.98 -3.88 10.09
CA VAL A 12 -1.20 -2.64 10.08
C VAL A 12 -2.03 -1.47 9.52
N LEU A 13 -2.86 -1.71 8.51
CA LEU A 13 -3.81 -0.73 7.98
C LEU A 13 -4.74 -0.20 9.08
N HIS A 14 -5.35 -1.08 9.87
CA HIS A 14 -6.18 -0.67 11.00
C HIS A 14 -5.41 0.13 12.07
N ALA A 15 -4.18 -0.29 12.39
CA ALA A 15 -3.36 0.43 13.36
C ALA A 15 -3.02 1.85 12.88
N ILE A 16 -2.68 2.02 11.59
CA ILE A 16 -2.41 3.33 11.01
C ILE A 16 -3.67 4.20 10.99
N ALA A 17 -4.81 3.64 10.60
CA ALA A 17 -6.08 4.37 10.56
C ALA A 17 -6.54 4.82 11.96
N ALA A 18 -6.24 4.03 12.99
CA ALA A 18 -6.54 4.40 14.37
C ALA A 18 -5.67 5.56 14.88
N ASP A 19 -4.43 5.69 14.38
CA ASP A 19 -3.52 6.77 14.75
C ASP A 19 -3.93 8.11 14.10
N ASP A 20 -4.31 8.08 12.81
CA ASP A 20 -4.62 9.30 12.03
C ASP A 20 -5.60 9.00 10.87
N PRO A 21 -6.91 8.87 11.14
CA PRO A 21 -7.90 8.47 10.13
C PRO A 21 -8.17 9.55 9.09
N ASP A 22 -8.02 10.82 9.45
CA ASP A 22 -8.37 11.97 8.60
C ASP A 22 -7.24 12.38 7.65
N ARG A 23 -6.06 11.76 7.77
CA ARG A 23 -4.93 12.04 6.89
C ARG A 23 -5.29 11.79 5.44
N VAL A 24 -4.90 12.74 4.59
CA VAL A 24 -5.00 12.66 3.13
C VAL A 24 -3.59 12.74 2.56
N ASP A 25 -3.28 11.97 1.51
CA ASP A 25 -2.03 12.19 0.79
C ASP A 25 -2.08 13.55 0.08
N PRO A 26 -1.20 14.52 0.44
CA PRO A 26 -1.23 15.86 -0.14
C PRO A 26 -0.98 15.88 -1.66
N ARG A 27 -0.53 14.76 -2.25
CA ARG A 27 -0.24 14.62 -3.68
C ARG A 27 -1.27 13.81 -4.48
N ALA A 28 -2.25 13.21 -3.81
CA ALA A 28 -3.30 12.41 -4.45
C ALA A 28 -3.94 13.12 -5.66
N ALA A 29 -4.19 14.43 -5.55
CA ALA A 29 -4.91 15.19 -6.57
C ALA A 29 -4.05 15.71 -7.75
N THR A 30 -2.70 15.66 -7.70
CA THR A 30 -1.90 16.49 -8.63
C THR A 30 -0.73 15.83 -9.34
N ARG A 31 -0.03 14.83 -8.76
CA ARG A 31 1.24 14.34 -9.35
C ARG A 31 1.54 12.85 -9.17
N GLY A 32 0.56 12.05 -8.77
CA GLY A 32 0.77 10.65 -8.36
C GLY A 32 1.48 10.58 -7.01
N CYS A 33 1.06 9.64 -6.16
CA CYS A 33 1.61 9.50 -4.82
C CYS A 33 3.11 9.14 -4.89
N ARG A 34 3.94 9.87 -4.13
CA ARG A 34 5.29 9.40 -3.81
C ARG A 34 5.22 8.58 -2.55
N TYR A 35 5.95 7.48 -2.52
CA TYR A 35 6.01 6.64 -1.34
C TYR A 35 6.82 7.30 -0.25
N VAL A 36 7.96 7.92 -0.57
CA VAL A 36 8.82 8.58 0.40
C VAL A 36 9.09 10.04 0.01
N SER A 37 8.94 10.95 0.97
CA SER A 37 9.36 12.34 0.86
C SER A 37 10.08 12.77 2.13
N HIS A 38 11.18 13.51 1.98
CA HIS A 38 12.03 13.95 3.10
C HIS A 38 12.46 12.83 4.06
N GLY A 39 12.62 11.60 3.56
CA GLY A 39 12.99 10.44 4.38
C GLY A 39 11.84 9.80 5.16
N HIS A 40 10.59 10.24 4.95
CA HIS A 40 9.41 9.71 5.61
C HIS A 40 8.39 9.13 4.61
N PRO A 41 7.71 8.03 4.97
CA PRO A 41 6.56 7.53 4.19
C PRO A 41 5.45 8.59 4.09
N GLN A 42 4.88 8.76 2.89
CA GLN A 42 3.87 9.78 2.62
C GLN A 42 2.49 9.22 2.34
N CYS A 43 2.41 8.15 1.54
CA CYS A 43 1.17 7.43 1.28
C CYS A 43 0.97 6.28 2.27
N LEU A 44 -0.27 5.77 2.36
CA LEU A 44 -0.62 4.70 3.29
C LEU A 44 0.08 3.39 2.92
N ALA A 45 0.21 3.08 1.64
CA ALA A 45 0.94 1.89 1.19
C ALA A 45 2.41 1.91 1.65
N ALA A 46 3.08 3.06 1.57
CA ALA A 46 4.45 3.22 2.04
C ALA A 46 4.56 3.10 3.57
N GLU A 47 3.64 3.70 4.31
CA GLU A 47 3.57 3.60 5.77
C GLU A 47 3.42 2.13 6.21
N VAL A 48 2.51 1.39 5.55
CA VAL A 48 2.29 -0.04 5.82
C VAL A 48 3.57 -0.85 5.59
N LEU A 49 4.26 -0.65 4.47
CA LEU A 49 5.51 -1.37 4.18
C LEU A 49 6.57 -1.11 5.25
N VAL A 50 6.72 0.14 5.68
CA VAL A 50 7.69 0.52 6.73
C VAL A 50 7.34 -0.12 8.06
N ARG A 51 6.07 -0.06 8.49
CA ARG A 51 5.61 -0.71 9.74
C ARG A 51 5.71 -2.23 9.71
N LEU A 52 5.67 -2.84 8.53
CA LEU A 52 5.91 -4.28 8.32
C LEU A 52 7.41 -4.65 8.22
N GLY A 53 8.31 -3.69 8.47
CA GLY A 53 9.75 -3.93 8.54
C GLY A 53 10.49 -3.78 7.21
N VAL A 54 9.83 -3.32 6.15
CA VAL A 54 10.54 -2.95 4.92
C VAL A 54 11.31 -1.65 5.18
N PRO A 55 12.64 -1.62 4.97
CA PRO A 55 13.41 -0.42 5.22
C PRO A 55 12.92 0.76 4.37
N VAL A 56 12.79 1.95 4.98
CA VAL A 56 12.37 3.18 4.27
C VAL A 56 13.20 3.44 3.01
N ARG A 57 14.51 3.15 3.05
CA ARG A 57 15.40 3.26 1.87
C ARG A 57 14.97 2.37 0.69
N SER A 58 14.45 1.19 0.97
CA SER A 58 13.95 0.24 -0.03
C SER A 58 12.58 0.66 -0.55
N VAL A 59 11.75 1.25 0.30
CA VAL A 59 10.49 1.88 -0.12
C VAL A 59 10.76 3.08 -1.03
N ALA A 60 11.74 3.93 -0.70
CA ALA A 60 12.16 5.06 -1.52
C ALA A 60 12.77 4.66 -2.88
N GLN A 61 13.24 3.42 -3.04
CA GLN A 61 13.71 2.90 -4.33
C GLN A 61 12.55 2.61 -5.28
N LEU A 62 11.35 2.28 -4.75
CA LEU A 62 10.14 2.08 -5.56
C LEU A 62 9.74 3.35 -6.32
N ASP A 63 9.90 4.52 -5.69
CA ASP A 63 9.67 5.82 -6.33
C ASP A 63 10.55 6.04 -7.57
N ARG A 64 11.75 5.43 -7.60
CA ARG A 64 12.72 5.60 -8.69
C ARG A 64 12.44 4.66 -9.86
N GLU A 65 11.82 3.50 -9.61
CA GLU A 65 11.49 2.53 -10.66
C GLU A 65 10.46 3.09 -11.65
N GLN A 66 9.51 3.89 -11.16
CA GLN A 66 8.34 4.30 -11.94
C GLN A 66 8.48 5.63 -12.69
N ARG A 67 9.62 6.34 -12.58
CA ARG A 67 9.92 7.60 -13.31
C ARG A 67 8.74 8.61 -13.37
N GLY A 68 7.94 8.71 -12.30
CA GLY A 68 6.78 9.62 -12.23
C GLY A 68 5.43 9.03 -12.67
N ARG A 69 5.34 7.71 -12.90
CA ARG A 69 4.07 6.97 -13.03
C ARG A 69 3.58 6.48 -11.66
N PRO A 70 2.27 6.20 -11.50
CA PRO A 70 1.75 5.52 -10.31
C PRO A 70 2.50 4.20 -10.08
N ILE A 71 2.71 3.85 -8.81
CA ILE A 71 3.37 2.59 -8.46
C ILE A 71 2.36 1.45 -8.54
N GLU A 72 2.62 0.49 -9.42
CA GLU A 72 1.88 -0.77 -9.51
C GLU A 72 2.66 -1.86 -8.75
N LEU A 73 2.27 -2.15 -7.50
CA LEU A 73 2.96 -3.14 -6.66
C LEU A 73 2.78 -4.55 -7.19
N ALA A 74 1.64 -4.90 -7.78
CA ALA A 74 1.41 -6.21 -8.37
C ALA A 74 2.42 -6.53 -9.50
N ALA A 75 2.83 -5.51 -10.26
CA ALA A 75 3.75 -5.66 -11.39
C ALA A 75 5.24 -5.44 -11.04
N SER A 76 5.55 -4.83 -9.89
CA SER A 76 6.93 -4.51 -9.53
C SER A 76 7.76 -5.76 -9.21
N LYS A 77 9.00 -5.77 -9.73
CA LYS A 77 10.01 -6.83 -9.46
C LYS A 77 10.93 -6.49 -8.29
N HIS A 78 10.72 -5.35 -7.63
CA HIS A 78 11.59 -4.86 -6.57
C HIS A 78 11.67 -5.84 -5.39
N PRO A 79 12.84 -6.07 -4.77
CA PRO A 79 12.99 -7.01 -3.65
C PRO A 79 12.02 -6.75 -2.49
N ALA A 80 11.71 -5.48 -2.19
CA ALA A 80 10.72 -5.12 -1.17
C ALA A 80 9.33 -5.69 -1.49
N VAL A 81 8.93 -5.63 -2.76
CA VAL A 81 7.64 -6.15 -3.24
C VAL A 81 7.65 -7.69 -3.29
N ARG A 82 8.80 -8.29 -3.62
CA ARG A 82 8.97 -9.76 -3.59
C ARG A 82 8.76 -10.38 -2.20
N SER A 83 8.88 -9.59 -1.14
CA SER A 83 8.59 -10.04 0.23
C SER A 83 7.08 -10.18 0.51
N LEU A 84 6.23 -9.55 -0.30
CA LEU A 84 4.76 -9.65 -0.21
C LEU A 84 4.25 -10.90 -0.95
N THR A 85 3.19 -11.51 -0.43
CA THR A 85 2.37 -12.46 -1.18
C THR A 85 1.58 -11.74 -2.28
N GLY A 86 1.04 -12.47 -3.27
CA GLY A 86 0.16 -11.91 -4.29
C GLY A 86 -1.00 -11.11 -3.68
N PRO A 87 -1.76 -11.72 -2.74
CA PRO A 87 -2.82 -11.01 -2.03
C PRO A 87 -2.38 -9.75 -1.29
N ALA A 88 -1.21 -9.78 -0.63
CA ALA A 88 -0.70 -8.58 0.02
C ALA A 88 -0.42 -7.43 -0.98
N ARG A 89 0.01 -7.75 -2.21
CA ARG A 89 0.24 -6.74 -3.27
C ARG A 89 -1.05 -6.16 -3.80
N GLU A 90 -2.01 -7.01 -4.18
CA GLU A 90 -3.27 -6.51 -4.75
C GLU A 90 -4.06 -5.70 -3.69
N LEU A 91 -3.94 -6.05 -2.40
CA LEU A 91 -4.52 -5.23 -1.32
C LEU A 91 -3.91 -3.82 -1.27
N LEU A 92 -2.58 -3.73 -1.31
CA LEU A 92 -1.88 -2.45 -1.24
C LEU A 92 -2.12 -1.60 -2.50
N ASP A 93 -2.21 -2.24 -3.68
CA ASP A 93 -2.61 -1.55 -4.92
C ASP A 93 -4.05 -1.01 -4.83
N PHE A 94 -4.98 -1.79 -4.29
CA PHE A 94 -6.35 -1.34 -4.08
C PHE A 94 -6.42 -0.15 -3.12
N VAL A 95 -5.72 -0.21 -1.99
CA VAL A 95 -5.60 0.91 -1.04
C VAL A 95 -5.04 2.15 -1.73
N GLN A 96 -3.96 1.99 -2.51
CA GLN A 96 -3.36 3.12 -3.24
C GLN A 96 -4.35 3.72 -4.24
N SER A 97 -5.12 2.91 -4.97
CA SER A 97 -6.12 3.41 -5.92
C SER A 97 -7.20 4.28 -5.25
N ILE A 98 -7.59 3.95 -4.01
CA ILE A 98 -8.54 4.75 -3.23
C ILE A 98 -7.90 6.07 -2.79
N GLN A 99 -6.64 6.04 -2.35
CA GLN A 99 -5.91 7.24 -1.97
C GLN A 99 -5.65 8.18 -3.15
N ASP A 100 -5.30 7.64 -4.32
CA ASP A 100 -5.13 8.41 -5.55
C ASP A 100 -6.44 9.12 -5.96
N GLY A 101 -7.60 8.63 -5.49
CA GLY A 101 -8.90 9.30 -5.59
C GLY A 101 -9.13 10.46 -4.60
N GLY A 102 -8.14 10.84 -3.78
CA GLY A 102 -8.22 11.93 -2.82
C GLY A 102 -8.94 11.60 -1.51
N ARG A 103 -9.10 10.31 -1.19
CA ARG A 103 -9.76 9.86 0.04
C ARG A 103 -8.83 9.89 1.26
N THR A 104 -9.43 9.92 2.45
CA THR A 104 -8.70 9.83 3.72
C THR A 104 -8.14 8.41 3.92
N TRP A 105 -7.19 8.28 4.85
CA TRP A 105 -6.62 6.99 5.23
C TRP A 105 -7.68 6.08 5.87
N GLY A 106 -8.55 6.64 6.70
CA GLY A 106 -9.68 5.94 7.30
C GLY A 106 -10.64 5.39 6.23
N ASP A 107 -11.00 6.20 5.24
CA ASP A 107 -11.86 5.77 4.12
C ASP A 107 -11.21 4.62 3.33
N ALA A 108 -9.92 4.76 2.99
CA ALA A 108 -9.19 3.74 2.25
C ALA A 108 -9.15 2.41 3.00
N VAL A 109 -8.98 2.45 4.32
CA VAL A 109 -8.95 1.26 5.18
C VAL A 109 -10.33 0.64 5.32
N ALA A 110 -11.37 1.45 5.54
CA ALA A 110 -12.74 0.98 5.61
C ALA A 110 -13.16 0.24 4.32
N TRP A 111 -12.79 0.79 3.16
CA TRP A 111 -13.07 0.18 1.87
C TRP A 111 -12.25 -1.09 1.63
N ALA A 112 -10.95 -1.07 1.95
CA ALA A 112 -10.06 -2.22 1.78
C ALA A 112 -10.39 -3.40 2.71
N THR A 113 -11.11 -3.15 3.80
CA THR A 113 -11.48 -4.17 4.79
C THR A 113 -12.97 -4.53 4.77
N ASP A 114 -13.78 -3.83 3.96
CA ASP A 114 -15.19 -4.21 3.74
C ASP A 114 -15.28 -5.59 3.08
N PRO A 115 -16.04 -6.54 3.66
CA PRO A 115 -16.22 -7.89 3.10
C PRO A 115 -16.71 -7.91 1.64
N ARG A 116 -17.44 -6.89 1.19
CA ARG A 116 -17.92 -6.74 -0.19
C ARG A 116 -16.77 -6.38 -1.13
N SER A 117 -15.88 -5.49 -0.71
CA SER A 117 -14.69 -5.12 -1.48
C SER A 117 -13.69 -6.28 -1.58
N LEU A 118 -13.47 -6.99 -0.46
CA LEU A 118 -12.62 -8.17 -0.41
C LEU A 118 -13.13 -9.32 -1.31
N ARG A 119 -14.46 -9.43 -1.48
CA ARG A 119 -15.06 -10.38 -2.44
C ARG A 119 -14.79 -10.01 -3.89
N THR A 120 -14.64 -8.72 -4.21
CA THR A 120 -14.27 -8.25 -5.55
C THR A 120 -12.78 -8.47 -5.83
N LEU A 121 -11.94 -8.32 -4.79
CA LEU A 121 -10.51 -8.59 -4.86
C LEU A 121 -10.15 -10.09 -4.97
N ARG A 122 -11.15 -11.00 -5.15
CA ARG A 122 -11.03 -12.47 -5.11
C ARG A 122 -9.58 -12.93 -5.27
N TRP A 123 -8.91 -13.03 -4.12
CA TRP A 123 -7.52 -13.44 -4.04
C TRP A 123 -7.39 -14.74 -4.81
N THR A 124 -6.71 -14.71 -5.95
CA THR A 124 -6.45 -15.93 -6.70
C THR A 124 -5.52 -16.79 -5.85
N GLU A 125 -6.09 -17.67 -5.03
CA GLU A 125 -5.38 -18.79 -4.38
C GLU A 125 -4.91 -19.85 -5.40
N ALA A 126 -4.73 -19.46 -6.66
CA ALA A 126 -4.25 -20.28 -7.76
C ALA A 126 -2.81 -19.88 -8.12
N GLY A 127 -1.89 -20.19 -7.22
CA GLY A 127 -0.46 -20.01 -7.45
C GLY A 127 0.36 -20.94 -6.55
N ARG A 128 0.09 -22.24 -6.65
CA ARG A 128 1.03 -23.28 -6.22
C ARG A 128 2.19 -23.35 -7.21
#